data_AF-A0A359E3F7-F1
#
_entry.id   AF-A0A359E3F7-F1
#
_cell.length_a   1.000
_cell.length_b   1.000
_cell.length_c   1.000
_cell.angle_alpha   90.00
_cell.angle_beta   90.00
_cell.angle_gamma   90.00
#
_symmetry.space_group_name_H-M   'P 1'
#
loop_
_entity.id
_entity.type
_entity.pdbx_description
1 polymer ?
#
loop_
_entity_poly.entity_id
_entity_poly.type
_entity_poly.pdbx_seq_one_letter_code
_entity_poly.pdbx_strand_id
1 'polypeptide(L)' 'MNRIQNVFEENGKESKLMSLFLTAGFPDLDATVDLILGFEKNGADIIELGMP' A
#
# COMPACT_ATOMS: atom_id res chain seq x y z
N MET A 1 -2.45 -12.92 14.39
CA MET A 1 -1.53 -12.07 13.61
C MET A 1 -2.34 -11.14 12.74
N ASN A 2 -1.99 -9.86 12.69
CA ASN A 2 -2.68 -8.88 11.82
C ASN A 2 -1.96 -8.78 10.46
N ARG A 3 -2.59 -8.11 9.49
CA ARG A 3 -2.05 -7.97 8.12
C ARG A 3 -0.65 -7.36 8.09
N ILE A 4 -0.39 -6.35 8.93
CA ILE A 4 0.92 -5.69 9.01
C ILE A 4 1.98 -6.68 9.51
N GLN A 5 1.69 -7.42 10.58
CA GLN A 5 2.60 -8.43 11.12
C GLN A 5 2.94 -9.49 10.06
N ASN A 6 1.94 -9.96 9.29
CA ASN A 6 2.17 -10.94 8.21
C ASN A 6 3.12 -10.39 7.15
N VAL A 7 2.94 -9.13 6.72
CA VAL A 7 3.81 -8.51 5.70
C VAL A 7 5.28 -8.47 6.16
N PHE A 8 5.54 -8.18 7.44
CA PHE A 8 6.89 -8.19 8.00
C PHE A 8 7.46 -9.61 8.15
N GLU A 9 6.62 -10.61 8.44
CA GLU A 9 7.04 -12.00 8.60
C GLU A 9 7.32 -12.69 7.25
N GLU A 10 6.47 -12.47 6.25
CA GLU A 10 6.55 -13.08 4.91
C GLU A 10 7.74 -12.57 4.10
N ASN A 11 8.06 -11.27 4.20
CA ASN A 11 9.18 -10.67 3.48
C ASN A 11 10.56 -10.98 4.11
N GLY A 12 10.60 -11.50 5.35
CA GLY A 12 11.83 -11.84 6.05
C GLY A 12 12.64 -10.62 6.51
N LYS A 13 13.61 -10.82 7.41
CA LYS A 13 14.37 -9.74 8.07
C LYS A 13 15.28 -8.92 7.14
N GLU A 14 15.58 -9.41 5.93
CA GLU A 14 16.53 -8.77 5.01
C GLU A 14 15.87 -8.06 3.82
N SER A 15 14.57 -8.30 3.57
CA SER A 15 13.86 -7.62 2.48
C SER A 15 13.41 -6.24 2.92
N LYS A 16 13.60 -5.26 2.04
CA LYS A 16 13.06 -3.90 2.23
C LYS A 16 11.58 -3.91 1.82
N LEU A 17 10.73 -3.37 2.67
CA LEU A 17 9.32 -3.15 2.36
C LEU A 17 9.13 -1.80 1.66
N MET A 18 8.20 -1.75 0.71
CA MET A 18 7.72 -0.53 0.09
C MET A 18 6.36 -0.14 0.68
N SER A 19 6.36 0.93 1.48
CA SER A 19 5.13 1.62 1.88
C SER A 19 4.89 2.81 0.96
N LEU A 20 3.69 2.92 0.39
CA LEU A 20 3.28 4.04 -0.46
C LEU A 20 2.14 4.83 0.17
N PHE A 21 2.32 6.15 0.20
CA PHE A 21 1.30 7.08 0.66
C PHE A 21 0.54 7.70 -0.51
N LEU A 22 -0.78 7.77 -0.39
CA LEU A 22 -1.65 8.52 -1.29
C LEU A 22 -2.78 9.21 -0.53
N THR A 23 -3.29 10.30 -1.07
CA THR A 23 -4.50 10.98 -0.55
C THR A 23 -5.74 10.42 -1.23
N ALA A 24 -6.72 9.97 -0.45
CA ALA A 24 -8.00 9.52 -0.96
C ALA A 24 -8.72 10.65 -1.71
N GLY A 25 -9.19 10.36 -2.93
CA GLY A 25 -9.89 11.30 -3.80
C GLY A 25 -9.00 12.17 -4.69
N PHE A 26 -7.69 11.90 -4.76
CA PHE A 26 -6.76 12.57 -5.67
C PHE A 26 -6.22 11.62 -6.75
N PRO A 27 -6.12 12.03 -8.03
CA PRO A 27 -6.58 13.32 -8.60
C PRO A 27 -8.11 13.45 -8.66
N ASP A 28 -8.85 12.35 -8.55
CA ASP A 28 -10.31 12.29 -8.45
C ASP A 28 -10.74 11.05 -7.63
N LEU A 29 -12.05 10.91 -7.39
CA LEU A 29 -12.61 9.87 -6.52
C LEU A 29 -12.31 8.45 -7.03
N ASP A 30 -12.49 8.23 -8.32
CA ASP A 30 -12.39 6.90 -8.94
C ASP A 30 -10.92 6.49 -9.10
N ALA A 31 -10.02 7.45 -9.33
CA ALA A 31 -8.58 7.22 -9.44
C ALA A 31 -7.97 6.57 -8.19
N THR A 32 -8.55 6.77 -7.01
CA THR A 32 -8.03 6.17 -5.76
C THR A 32 -7.98 4.65 -5.83
N VAL A 33 -9.03 4.02 -6.37
CA VAL A 33 -9.13 2.56 -6.45
C VAL A 33 -8.12 2.02 -7.45
N ASP A 34 -8.06 2.62 -8.65
CA ASP A 34 -7.16 2.21 -9.72
C ASP A 34 -5.68 2.35 -9.31
N LEU A 35 -5.34 3.43 -8.59
CA LEU A 35 -3.98 3.65 -8.09
C LEU A 35 -3.59 2.61 -7.04
N ILE A 36 -4.44 2.33 -6.06
CA ILE A 36 -4.16 1.33 -5.00
C ILE A 36 -3.92 -0.06 -5.60
N LEU A 37 -4.81 -0.50 -6.51
CA LEU A 37 -4.68 -1.80 -7.18
C LEU A 37 -3.44 -1.85 -8.09
N GLY A 38 -3.14 -0.73 -8.77
CA GLY A 38 -1.92 -0.58 -9.56
C GLY A 38 -0.66 -0.71 -8.70
N PHE A 39 -0.63 -0.07 -7.54
CA PHE A 39 0.51 -0.13 -6.61
C PHE A 39 0.70 -1.52 -6.02
N GLU A 40 -0.37 -2.18 -5.56
CA GLU A 40 -0.31 -3.57 -5.08
C GLU A 40 0.26 -4.50 -6.15
N LYS A 41 -0.25 -4.41 -7.40
CA LYS A 41 0.24 -5.23 -8.51
C LYS A 41 1.71 -4.99 -8.86
N ASN A 42 2.25 -3.82 -8.56
CA ASN A 42 3.65 -3.44 -8.83
C ASN A 42 4.56 -3.56 -7.59
N GLY A 43 4.10 -4.22 -6.53
CA GLY A 43 4.95 -4.63 -5.40
C GLY A 43 4.93 -3.68 -4.19
N ALA A 44 3.89 -2.85 -4.05
CA ALA A 44 3.68 -2.15 -2.79
C ALA A 44 3.24 -3.13 -1.71
N ASP A 45 3.99 -3.18 -0.61
CA ASP A 45 3.70 -4.06 0.53
C ASP A 45 2.64 -3.46 1.46
N ILE A 46 2.69 -2.13 1.62
CA ILE A 46 1.81 -1.37 2.51
C ILE A 46 1.30 -0.15 1.75
N ILE A 47 0.00 0.13 1.92
CA ILE A 47 -0.65 1.33 1.40
C ILE A 47 -1.09 2.19 2.57
N GLU A 48 -0.62 3.43 2.60
CA GLU A 48 -1.02 4.46 3.54
C GLU A 48 -2.00 5.40 2.83
N LEU A 49 -3.28 5.34 3.21
CA LEU A 49 -4.33 6.15 2.62
C LEU A 49 -4.63 7.35 3.53
N GLY A 50 -4.19 8.53 3.11
CA GLY A 50 -4.53 9.80 3.76
C GLY A 50 -5.99 10.17 3.49
N MET A 51 -6.71 10.59 4.54
CA MET A 51 -8.04 11.18 4.41
C MET A 51 -7.92 12.71 4.39
N PRO A 52 -8.57 13.41 3.46
CA PRO A 52 -8.61 14.88 3.45
C PRO A 52 -9.35 15.47 4.67
#